data_AF-A0A0F9G1N6-F1
#
_entry.id   AF-A0A0F9G1N6-F1
#
_cell.length_a   1.000
_cell.length_b   1.000
_cell.length_c   1.000
_cell.angle_alpha   90.00
_cell.angle_beta   90.00
_cell.angle_gamma   90.00
#
_symmetry.space_group_name_H-M   'P 1'
#
loop_
_entity.id
_entity.type
_entity.pdbx_description
1 polymer ?
#
loop_
_entity_poly.entity_id
_entity_poly.type
_entity_poly.pdbx_seq_one_letter_code
_entity_poly.pdbx_strand_id
1 'polypeptide(L)'
;MDELIQAMSDQDLIDFKAKNPTNESLNTLIDGILAKRESDVVAVKLLDKFTKEVDKLIAKLPHPETVHNVYIRWAECEVTDEAAEAVEVEIVDEPAKLGDDGTTATPAVAHMESRKPTHKVHQWVVDLNKGFNVGTGNKATPTATKRGITLNKRNGNTLEFAGNFPSAAVGCKHLSIDKGSDSAVRVLQREGYIIDAYTGTDYTAS
;
A
#
# COMPACT_ATOMS: atom_id res chain seq x y z
N MET A 1 27.09 26.76 -44.43
CA MET A 1 26.33 27.94 -43.95
C MET A 1 25.99 27.78 -42.46
N ASP A 2 25.71 26.56 -41.99
CA ASP A 2 25.39 26.26 -40.58
C ASP A 2 26.54 26.50 -39.57
N GLU A 3 27.81 26.34 -39.96
CA GLU A 3 28.96 26.53 -39.04
C GLU A 3 29.20 28.00 -38.64
N LEU A 4 28.95 28.95 -39.56
CA LEU A 4 29.10 30.38 -39.31
C LEU A 4 27.96 30.91 -38.42
N ILE A 5 26.78 30.32 -38.57
CA ILE A 5 25.63 30.55 -37.70
C ILE A 5 25.87 29.95 -36.31
N GLN A 6 26.75 28.97 -36.12
CA GLN A 6 27.11 28.47 -34.78
C GLN A 6 28.25 29.27 -34.12
N ALA A 7 29.09 29.94 -34.90
CA ALA A 7 30.30 30.61 -34.40
C ALA A 7 30.07 32.01 -33.80
N MET A 8 28.97 32.70 -34.17
CA MET A 8 28.69 34.07 -33.70
C MET A 8 27.71 34.10 -32.53
N SER A 9 27.99 34.90 -31.51
CA SER A 9 27.04 35.12 -30.41
C SER A 9 25.81 35.92 -30.87
N ASP A 10 24.72 35.88 -30.10
CA ASP A 10 23.54 36.72 -30.39
C ASP A 10 23.90 38.21 -30.42
N GLN A 11 24.82 38.63 -29.55
CA GLN A 11 25.32 40.01 -29.51
C GLN A 11 26.10 40.37 -30.78
N ASP A 12 26.94 39.47 -31.29
CA ASP A 12 27.69 39.71 -32.53
C ASP A 12 26.76 39.87 -33.73
N LEU A 13 25.65 39.11 -33.77
CA LEU A 13 24.63 39.21 -34.81
C LEU A 13 23.86 40.53 -34.74
N ILE A 14 23.51 40.98 -33.53
CA ILE A 14 22.88 42.28 -33.28
C ILE A 14 23.82 43.42 -33.70
N ASP A 15 25.10 43.35 -33.34
CA ASP A 15 26.10 44.35 -33.70
C ASP A 15 26.37 44.36 -35.22
N PHE A 16 26.30 43.20 -35.87
CA PHE A 16 26.44 43.07 -37.32
C PHE A 16 25.24 43.66 -38.08
N LYS A 17 24.03 43.49 -37.54
CA LYS A 17 22.79 44.14 -38.02
C LYS A 17 22.89 45.66 -37.89
N ALA A 18 23.36 46.15 -36.74
CA ALA A 18 23.53 47.58 -36.48
C ALA A 18 24.55 48.26 -37.41
N LYS A 19 25.59 47.52 -37.85
CA LYS A 19 26.59 48.00 -38.81
C LYS A 19 26.10 48.00 -40.27
N ASN A 20 25.01 47.29 -40.58
CA ASN A 20 24.49 47.16 -41.95
C ASN A 20 22.98 47.49 -42.04
N PRO A 21 22.54 48.68 -41.60
CA PRO A 21 21.11 48.99 -41.43
C PRO A 21 20.33 49.02 -42.75
N THR A 22 20.98 49.27 -43.89
CA THR A 22 20.33 49.39 -45.20
C THR A 22 20.17 48.06 -45.95
N ASN A 23 20.74 46.96 -45.46
CA ASN A 23 20.65 45.67 -46.13
C ASN A 23 19.48 44.84 -45.57
N GLU A 24 18.29 45.03 -46.12
CA GLU A 24 17.07 44.32 -45.70
C GLU A 24 17.23 42.80 -45.71
N SER A 25 17.79 42.24 -46.79
CA SER A 25 17.94 40.79 -46.93
C SER A 25 18.84 40.17 -45.84
N LEU A 26 19.91 40.86 -45.45
CA LEU A 26 20.77 40.47 -44.33
C LEU A 26 20.03 40.58 -42.99
N ASN A 27 19.30 41.67 -42.78
CA ASN A 27 18.56 41.92 -41.54
C ASN A 27 17.46 40.87 -41.32
N THR A 28 16.73 40.50 -42.37
CA THR A 28 15.73 39.41 -42.31
C THR A 28 16.37 38.06 -41.98
N LEU A 29 17.56 37.78 -42.52
CA LEU A 29 18.29 36.55 -42.24
C LEU A 29 18.72 36.48 -40.77
N ILE A 30 19.25 37.58 -40.23
CA ILE A 30 19.67 37.70 -38.82
C ILE A 30 18.47 37.55 -37.88
N ASP A 31 17.35 38.21 -38.19
CA ASP A 31 16.13 38.10 -37.38
C ASP A 31 15.58 36.67 -37.37
N GLY A 32 15.63 35.98 -38.51
CA GLY A 32 15.27 34.56 -38.60
C GLY A 32 16.18 33.65 -37.77
N ILE A 33 17.49 33.93 -37.73
CA ILE A 33 18.45 33.18 -36.91
C ILE A 33 18.18 33.39 -35.41
N LEU A 34 18.00 34.64 -34.98
CA LEU A 34 17.74 34.97 -33.58
C LEU A 34 16.42 34.37 -33.10
N ALA A 35 15.34 34.47 -33.89
CA ALA A 35 14.05 33.88 -33.56
C ALA A 35 14.12 32.35 -33.46
N LYS A 36 14.89 31.70 -34.34
CA LYS A 36 15.10 30.24 -34.27
C LYS A 36 15.86 29.85 -33.00
N ARG A 37 16.92 30.57 -32.64
CA ARG A 37 17.69 30.33 -31.41
C ARG A 37 16.85 30.50 -30.16
N GLU A 38 16.02 31.54 -30.09
CA GLU A 38 15.11 31.76 -28.97
C GLU A 38 14.11 30.60 -28.85
N SER A 39 13.56 30.14 -29.97
CA SER A 39 12.68 28.97 -30.01
C SER A 39 13.37 27.69 -29.53
N ASP A 40 14.61 27.45 -29.98
CA ASP A 40 15.41 26.29 -29.57
C ASP A 40 15.74 26.34 -28.06
N VAL A 41 16.06 27.51 -27.50
CA VAL A 41 16.29 27.69 -26.06
C VAL A 41 15.03 27.40 -25.25
N VAL A 42 13.86 27.85 -25.72
CA VAL A 42 12.57 27.55 -25.09
C VAL A 42 12.27 26.06 -25.15
N ALA A 43 12.50 25.41 -26.30
CA ALA A 43 12.31 23.97 -26.47
C ALA A 43 13.22 23.15 -25.54
N VAL A 44 14.50 23.52 -25.40
CA VAL A 44 15.45 22.87 -24.48
C VAL A 44 15.01 23.04 -23.03
N LYS A 45 14.56 24.23 -22.63
CA LYS A 45 14.04 24.46 -21.26
C LYS A 45 12.76 23.66 -20.98
N LEU A 46 11.88 23.54 -21.97
CA LEU A 46 10.67 22.72 -21.86
C LEU A 46 11.02 21.24 -21.74
N LEU A 47 11.99 20.77 -22.53
CA LEU A 47 12.47 19.40 -22.45
C LEU A 47 13.12 19.13 -21.09
N ASP A 48 13.99 20.00 -20.60
CA ASP A 48 14.63 19.86 -19.28
C ASP A 48 13.61 19.85 -18.14
N LYS A 49 12.56 20.70 -18.21
CA LYS A 49 11.44 20.67 -17.26
C LYS A 49 10.67 19.35 -17.35
N PHE A 50 10.35 18.90 -18.55
CA PHE A 50 9.64 17.64 -18.78
C PHE A 50 10.45 16.46 -18.23
N THR A 51 11.74 16.37 -18.57
CA THR A 51 12.63 15.31 -18.09
C THR A 51 12.73 15.31 -16.57
N LYS A 52 12.87 16.47 -15.92
CA LYS A 52 12.89 16.55 -14.45
C LYS A 52 11.59 16.07 -13.81
N GLU A 53 10.43 16.39 -14.39
CA GLU A 53 9.14 15.93 -13.86
C GLU A 53 8.95 14.42 -14.10
N VAL A 54 9.40 13.91 -15.26
CA VAL A 54 9.40 12.47 -15.56
C VAL A 54 10.35 11.71 -14.62
N ASP A 55 11.56 12.21 -14.38
CA ASP A 55 12.54 11.59 -13.49
C ASP A 55 12.04 11.57 -12.05
N LYS A 56 11.39 12.65 -11.58
CA LYS A 56 10.72 12.67 -10.27
C LYS A 56 9.60 11.64 -10.18
N LEU A 57 8.85 11.45 -11.27
CA LEU A 57 7.79 10.44 -11.34
C LEU A 57 8.39 9.03 -11.28
N ILE A 58 9.42 8.76 -12.08
CA ILE A 58 10.10 7.46 -12.14
C ILE A 58 10.82 7.14 -10.82
N ALA A 59 11.45 8.12 -10.17
CA ALA A 59 12.12 7.92 -8.88
C ALA A 59 11.15 7.52 -7.76
N LYS A 60 9.87 7.91 -7.86
CA LYS A 60 8.81 7.48 -6.93
C LYS A 60 8.26 6.09 -7.25
N LEU A 61 8.52 5.56 -8.45
CA LEU A 61 8.10 4.22 -8.81
C LEU A 61 9.06 3.19 -8.18
N PRO A 62 8.52 2.08 -7.65
CA PRO A 62 9.37 1.02 -7.15
C PRO A 62 10.19 0.41 -8.28
N HIS A 63 11.44 0.07 -7.96
CA HIS A 63 12.35 -0.54 -8.93
C HIS A 63 11.85 -1.94 -9.31
N PRO A 64 11.98 -2.37 -10.58
CA PRO A 64 11.46 -3.66 -11.04
C PRO A 64 11.99 -4.85 -10.23
N GLU A 65 13.25 -4.78 -9.79
CA GLU A 65 13.91 -5.82 -8.99
C GLU A 65 13.32 -5.98 -7.59
N THR A 66 12.66 -4.94 -7.06
CA THR A 66 12.04 -4.96 -5.74
C THR A 66 10.56 -5.33 -5.78
N VAL A 67 9.97 -5.49 -6.98
CA VAL A 67 8.58 -5.90 -7.15
C VAL A 67 8.49 -7.42 -7.30
N HIS A 68 8.06 -8.11 -6.25
CA HIS A 68 7.89 -9.56 -6.22
C HIS A 68 6.46 -9.99 -6.50
N ASN A 69 5.47 -9.13 -6.22
CA ASN A 69 4.08 -9.36 -6.58
C ASN A 69 3.32 -8.07 -6.88
N VAL A 70 2.26 -8.20 -7.68
CA VAL A 70 1.34 -7.12 -8.03
C VAL A 70 -0.08 -7.63 -7.74
N TYR A 71 -0.81 -6.92 -6.89
CA TYR A 71 -2.20 -7.23 -6.58
C TYR A 71 -3.09 -6.09 -7.03
N ILE A 72 -4.04 -6.41 -7.90
CA ILE A 72 -4.98 -5.44 -8.46
C ILE A 72 -6.36 -5.76 -7.93
N ARG A 73 -7.05 -4.76 -7.35
CA ARG A 73 -8.43 -4.91 -6.88
C ARG A 73 -9.26 -3.68 -7.15
N TRP A 74 -10.56 -3.87 -7.30
CA TRP A 74 -11.54 -2.80 -7.28
C TRP A 74 -11.95 -2.55 -5.82
N ALA A 75 -11.75 -1.34 -5.31
CA ALA A 75 -12.04 -1.03 -3.91
C ALA A 75 -12.44 0.43 -3.71
N GLU A 76 -13.24 0.65 -2.67
CA GLU A 76 -13.48 1.98 -2.13
C GLU A 76 -12.21 2.51 -1.45
N CYS A 77 -11.78 3.70 -1.86
CA CYS A 77 -10.62 4.40 -1.33
C CYS A 77 -11.02 5.81 -0.89
N GLU A 78 -10.39 6.31 0.17
CA GLU A 78 -10.45 7.72 0.52
C GLU A 78 -9.46 8.48 -0.37
N VAL A 79 -9.98 9.42 -1.16
CA VAL A 79 -9.21 10.27 -2.06
C VAL A 79 -9.35 11.71 -1.58
N THR A 80 -8.24 12.42 -1.53
CA THR A 80 -8.22 13.85 -1.21
C THR A 80 -8.80 14.64 -2.37
N ASP A 81 -9.76 15.51 -2.08
CA ASP A 81 -10.27 16.43 -3.08
C ASP A 81 -9.29 17.58 -3.27
N GLU A 82 -8.43 17.47 -4.30
CA GLU A 82 -7.44 18.50 -4.58
C GLU A 82 -8.06 19.83 -5.03
N ALA A 83 -9.29 19.80 -5.55
CA ALA A 83 -10.02 20.97 -6.05
C ALA A 83 -10.74 21.74 -4.93
N ALA A 84 -10.99 21.10 -3.79
CA ALA A 84 -11.60 21.74 -2.64
C ALA A 84 -10.61 22.61 -1.85
N GLU A 85 -11.12 23.69 -1.26
CA GLU A 85 -10.37 24.51 -0.30
C GLU A 85 -10.04 23.70 0.95
N ALA A 86 -8.84 23.94 1.50
CA ALA A 86 -8.41 23.28 2.72
C ALA A 86 -9.19 23.85 3.92
N VAL A 87 -9.65 22.96 4.80
CA VAL A 87 -10.40 23.30 6.01
C VAL A 87 -9.46 23.18 7.20
N GLU A 88 -9.51 24.14 8.12
CA GLU A 88 -8.79 24.05 9.39
C GLU A 88 -9.53 23.08 10.32
N VAL A 89 -8.81 22.05 10.79
CA VAL A 89 -9.34 21.04 11.70
C VAL A 89 -8.57 21.09 13.00
N GLU A 90 -9.28 21.18 14.12
CA GLU A 90 -8.70 21.11 15.46
C GLU A 90 -8.40 19.64 15.80
N ILE A 91 -7.12 19.34 16.04
CA ILE A 91 -6.65 18.01 16.42
C ILE A 91 -6.22 18.06 17.88
N VAL A 92 -6.85 17.22 18.70
CA VAL A 92 -6.47 17.05 20.11
C VAL A 92 -5.30 16.08 20.18
N ASP A 93 -4.11 16.61 20.47
CA ASP A 93 -2.89 15.82 20.65
C ASP A 93 -2.90 15.09 21.99
N GLU A 94 -3.35 15.78 23.03
CA GLU A 94 -3.46 15.22 24.37
C GLU A 94 -4.86 15.50 24.95
N PRO A 95 -5.62 14.46 25.34
CA PRO A 95 -6.92 14.66 25.95
C PRO A 95 -6.76 15.31 27.32
N ALA A 96 -7.75 16.12 27.71
CA ALA A 96 -7.80 16.73 29.02
C ALA A 96 -7.78 15.64 30.12
N LYS A 97 -6.93 15.82 31.12
CA LYS A 97 -6.88 14.92 32.30
C LYS A 97 -7.75 15.49 33.39
N LEU A 98 -8.68 14.67 33.89
CA LEU A 98 -9.49 14.99 35.05
C LEU A 98 -8.75 14.57 36.34
N GLY A 99 -8.82 15.40 37.37
CA GLY A 99 -8.41 15.05 38.72
C GLY A 99 -9.42 14.16 39.41
N ASP A 100 -9.07 13.63 40.58
CA ASP A 100 -9.91 12.73 41.37
C ASP A 100 -11.21 13.37 41.89
N ASP A 101 -11.30 14.70 41.82
CA ASP A 101 -12.48 15.50 42.14
C ASP A 101 -13.39 15.77 40.91
N GLY A 102 -13.05 15.20 39.75
CA GLY A 102 -13.76 15.40 38.49
C GLY A 102 -13.49 16.76 37.84
N THR A 103 -12.60 17.60 38.40
CA THR A 103 -12.20 18.87 37.79
C THR A 103 -11.06 18.67 36.81
N THR A 104 -10.94 19.55 35.82
CA THR A 104 -9.89 19.43 34.79
C THR A 104 -8.52 19.78 35.38
N ALA A 105 -7.72 18.76 35.68
CA ALA A 105 -6.37 18.91 36.20
C ALA A 105 -5.36 19.35 35.13
N THR A 106 -5.61 19.00 33.87
CA THR A 106 -4.78 19.46 32.74
C THR A 106 -5.68 19.70 31.52
N PRO A 107 -5.68 20.89 30.91
CA PRO A 107 -6.47 21.15 29.71
C PRO A 107 -5.96 20.29 28.54
N ALA A 108 -6.86 20.01 27.59
CA ALA A 108 -6.48 19.34 26.36
C ALA A 108 -5.49 20.21 25.57
N VAL A 109 -4.46 19.59 25.01
CA VAL A 109 -3.55 20.26 24.07
C VAL A 109 -4.07 19.94 22.68
N ALA A 110 -4.45 20.97 21.94
CA ALA A 110 -4.91 20.86 20.58
C ALA A 110 -4.19 21.86 19.67
N HIS A 111 -4.01 21.49 18.41
CA HIS A 111 -3.51 22.38 17.37
C HIS A 111 -4.42 22.36 16.15
N MET A 112 -4.37 23.42 15.36
CA MET A 112 -5.08 23.51 14.09
C MET A 112 -4.20 22.96 12.97
N GLU A 113 -4.73 22.01 12.20
CA GLU A 113 -4.10 21.49 10.98
C GLU A 113 -4.99 21.80 9.78
N SER A 114 -4.41 22.38 8.73
CA SER A 114 -5.12 22.61 7.47
C SER A 114 -5.15 21.32 6.65
N ARG A 115 -6.34 20.76 6.44
CA ARG A 115 -6.54 19.52 5.69
C ARG A 115 -7.54 19.73 4.56
N LYS A 116 -7.24 19.18 3.39
CA LYS A 116 -8.22 19.09 2.30
C LYS A 116 -9.24 18.00 2.61
N PRO A 117 -10.54 18.23 2.31
CA PRO A 117 -11.56 17.23 2.54
C PRO A 117 -11.29 15.96 1.70
N THR A 118 -11.56 14.81 2.29
CA THR A 118 -11.45 13.50 1.63
C THR A 118 -12.84 12.95 1.35
N HIS A 119 -13.02 12.29 0.22
CA HIS A 119 -14.25 11.59 -0.13
C HIS A 119 -13.94 10.17 -0.59
N LYS A 120 -14.95 9.31 -0.54
CA LYS A 120 -14.82 7.90 -0.89
C LYS A 120 -15.16 7.67 -2.36
N VAL A 121 -14.25 7.05 -3.09
CA VAL A 121 -14.42 6.71 -4.52
C VAL A 121 -14.00 5.27 -4.75
N HIS A 122 -14.73 4.57 -5.60
CA HIS A 122 -14.33 3.25 -6.09
C HIS A 122 -13.35 3.40 -7.25
N GLN A 123 -12.15 2.82 -7.11
CA GLN A 123 -11.14 2.84 -8.15
C GLN A 123 -10.32 1.55 -8.16
N TRP A 124 -9.61 1.32 -9.26
CA TRP A 124 -8.62 0.26 -9.35
C TRP A 124 -7.42 0.61 -8.47
N VAL A 125 -7.14 -0.25 -7.50
CA VAL A 125 -5.98 -0.13 -6.61
C VAL A 125 -4.95 -1.16 -7.01
N VAL A 126 -3.73 -0.69 -7.24
CA VAL A 126 -2.56 -1.53 -7.51
C VAL A 126 -1.70 -1.54 -6.25
N ASP A 127 -1.76 -2.65 -5.50
CA ASP A 127 -0.92 -2.88 -4.34
C ASP A 127 0.33 -3.68 -4.77
N LEU A 128 1.52 -3.16 -4.50
CA LEU A 128 2.80 -3.83 -4.82
C LEU A 128 3.39 -4.48 -3.58
N ASN A 129 4.00 -5.66 -3.74
CA ASN A 129 4.56 -6.46 -2.64
C ASN A 129 3.55 -6.72 -1.51
N LYS A 130 2.27 -6.73 -1.84
CA LYS A 130 1.23 -7.01 -0.84
C LYS A 130 1.45 -8.44 -0.36
N GLY A 131 1.78 -8.57 0.92
CA GLY A 131 1.78 -9.86 1.59
C GLY A 131 0.39 -10.45 1.46
N PHE A 132 0.21 -11.43 0.58
CA PHE A 132 -0.95 -12.28 0.65
C PHE A 132 -0.79 -13.06 1.94
N ASN A 133 -1.57 -12.71 2.96
CA ASN A 133 -1.93 -13.70 3.93
C ASN A 133 -2.65 -14.77 3.12
N VAL A 134 -1.93 -15.82 2.74
CA VAL A 134 -2.48 -17.06 2.22
C VAL A 134 -3.22 -17.64 3.43
N GLY A 135 -4.40 -17.09 3.68
CA GLY A 135 -5.33 -17.62 4.64
C GLY A 135 -5.59 -19.03 4.15
N THR A 136 -5.04 -20.00 4.86
CA THR A 136 -5.51 -21.38 4.79
C THR A 136 -7.01 -21.35 5.05
N GLY A 137 -7.80 -21.33 3.98
CA GLY A 137 -9.25 -21.32 4.00
C GLY A 137 -9.90 -19.96 4.29
N ASN A 138 -11.00 -19.71 3.58
CA ASN A 138 -12.01 -18.68 3.85
C ASN A 138 -12.15 -18.37 5.35
N LYS A 139 -11.76 -17.16 5.76
CA LYS A 139 -12.36 -16.51 6.93
C LYS A 139 -13.59 -15.73 6.47
N ALA A 140 -14.60 -16.43 5.95
CA ALA A 140 -15.95 -16.05 6.36
C ALA A 140 -15.92 -16.24 7.87
N THR A 141 -16.00 -15.18 8.66
CA THR A 141 -16.01 -15.28 10.12
C THR A 141 -17.08 -16.31 10.49
N PRO A 142 -16.73 -17.58 10.77
CA PRO A 142 -17.73 -18.51 11.17
C PRO A 142 -18.01 -18.05 12.58
N THR A 143 -19.23 -17.63 12.85
CA THR A 143 -19.76 -17.63 14.20
C THR A 143 -19.19 -18.87 14.88
N ALA A 144 -18.30 -18.67 15.85
CA ALA A 144 -17.38 -19.68 16.34
C ALA A 144 -18.16 -20.80 17.05
N THR A 145 -18.83 -21.63 16.28
CA THR A 145 -19.22 -22.96 16.72
C THR A 145 -17.92 -23.73 16.68
N LYS A 146 -17.21 -23.74 17.82
CA LYS A 146 -16.19 -24.73 18.11
C LYS A 146 -16.88 -26.10 18.00
N ARG A 147 -16.96 -26.62 16.78
CA ARG A 147 -17.44 -27.97 16.50
C ARG A 147 -16.44 -28.89 17.20
N GLY A 148 -16.96 -29.78 18.04
CA GLY A 148 -16.14 -30.76 18.72
C GLY A 148 -15.41 -31.66 17.72
N ILE A 149 -14.67 -32.62 18.25
CA ILE A 149 -14.01 -33.65 17.47
C ILE A 149 -14.50 -35.03 17.89
N THR A 150 -14.58 -35.95 16.94
CA THR A 150 -14.72 -37.38 17.21
C THR A 150 -13.36 -38.03 17.00
N LEU A 151 -12.92 -38.84 17.96
CA LEU A 151 -11.69 -39.61 17.88
C LEU A 151 -11.99 -41.07 17.59
N ASN A 152 -11.34 -41.60 16.57
CA ASN A 152 -11.37 -43.02 16.22
C ASN A 152 -9.94 -43.55 16.17
N LYS A 153 -9.65 -44.68 16.83
CA LYS A 153 -8.34 -45.33 16.75
C LYS A 153 -8.36 -46.43 15.69
N ARG A 154 -7.35 -46.46 14.83
CA ARG A 154 -7.22 -47.53 13.85
C ARG A 154 -6.55 -48.74 14.49
N ASN A 155 -7.30 -49.83 14.64
CA ASN A 155 -6.79 -51.12 15.10
C ASN A 155 -6.87 -52.12 13.93
N GLY A 156 -5.80 -52.21 13.15
CA GLY A 156 -5.79 -53.01 11.92
C GLY A 156 -6.73 -52.45 10.85
N ASN A 157 -7.78 -53.21 10.52
CA ASN A 157 -8.79 -52.84 9.52
C ASN A 157 -10.07 -52.24 10.13
N THR A 158 -10.18 -52.17 11.45
CA THR A 158 -11.34 -51.58 12.14
C THR A 158 -11.00 -50.21 12.72
N LEU A 159 -12.02 -49.35 12.78
CA LEU A 159 -11.99 -48.09 13.48
C LEU A 159 -12.74 -48.24 14.80
N GLU A 160 -12.03 -48.08 15.91
CA GLU A 160 -12.63 -48.11 17.24
C GLU A 160 -12.90 -46.69 17.71
N PHE A 161 -14.13 -46.44 18.12
CA PHE A 161 -14.55 -45.15 18.64
C PHE A 161 -13.92 -44.89 20.01
N ALA A 162 -13.16 -43.80 20.13
CA ALA A 162 -12.46 -43.40 21.35
C ALA A 162 -13.17 -42.25 22.10
N GLY A 163 -14.12 -41.57 21.46
CA GLY A 163 -14.95 -40.55 22.12
C GLY A 163 -15.17 -39.28 21.31
N ASN A 164 -16.11 -38.45 21.78
CA ASN A 164 -16.36 -37.10 21.27
C ASN A 164 -15.83 -36.09 22.28
N PHE A 165 -15.01 -35.14 21.83
CA PHE A 165 -14.36 -34.17 22.71
C PHE A 165 -14.56 -32.74 22.21
N PRO A 166 -14.65 -31.74 23.10
CA PRO A 166 -14.74 -30.33 22.69
C PRO A 166 -13.49 -29.83 21.93
N SER A 167 -12.35 -30.53 22.08
CA SER A 167 -11.12 -30.25 21.33
C SER A 167 -10.12 -31.41 21.44
N ALA A 168 -9.13 -31.42 20.55
CA ALA A 168 -8.00 -32.36 20.58
C ALA A 168 -7.23 -32.34 21.91
N ALA A 169 -7.09 -31.17 22.53
CA ALA A 169 -6.41 -31.05 23.81
C ALA A 169 -7.17 -31.78 24.94
N VAL A 170 -8.51 -31.72 24.93
CA VAL A 170 -9.35 -32.47 25.89
C VAL A 170 -9.26 -33.96 25.62
N GLY A 171 -9.26 -34.38 24.34
CA GLY A 171 -9.06 -35.78 23.95
C GLY A 171 -7.71 -36.33 24.41
N CYS A 172 -6.61 -35.59 24.20
CA CYS A 172 -5.28 -35.96 24.73
C CYS A 172 -5.29 -36.15 26.25
N LYS A 173 -5.91 -35.21 26.98
CA LYS A 173 -5.99 -35.29 28.44
C LYS A 173 -6.79 -36.52 28.90
N HIS A 174 -7.92 -36.81 28.27
CA HIS A 174 -8.75 -37.97 28.60
C HIS A 174 -8.03 -39.29 28.31
N LEU A 175 -7.31 -39.35 27.19
CA LEU A 175 -6.52 -40.52 26.78
C LEU A 175 -5.14 -40.60 27.47
N SER A 176 -4.83 -39.66 28.38
CA SER A 176 -3.53 -39.55 29.07
C SER A 176 -2.32 -39.49 28.12
N ILE A 177 -2.49 -38.84 26.97
CA ILE A 177 -1.44 -38.63 25.98
C ILE A 177 -0.78 -37.27 26.24
N ASP A 178 0.51 -37.26 26.55
CA ASP A 178 1.25 -36.02 26.71
C ASP A 178 1.51 -35.34 25.36
N LYS A 179 1.05 -34.09 25.26
CA LYS A 179 1.22 -33.29 24.05
C LYS A 179 2.44 -32.37 24.09
N GLY A 180 3.02 -32.12 25.27
CA GLY A 180 4.09 -31.14 25.46
C GLY A 180 3.78 -29.79 24.76
N SER A 181 4.77 -29.29 24.01
CA SER A 181 4.68 -28.08 23.18
C SER A 181 4.13 -28.32 21.77
N ASP A 182 3.83 -29.57 21.40
CA ASP A 182 3.31 -29.91 20.07
C ASP A 182 1.78 -29.71 19.99
N SER A 183 1.25 -29.67 18.77
CA SER A 183 -0.20 -29.56 18.56
C SER A 183 -0.90 -30.84 18.96
N ALA A 184 -1.94 -30.75 19.79
CA ALA A 184 -2.73 -31.90 20.23
C ALA A 184 -3.27 -32.75 19.06
N VAL A 185 -3.60 -32.11 17.92
CA VAL A 185 -4.02 -32.78 16.69
C VAL A 185 -2.90 -33.65 16.12
N ARG A 186 -1.67 -33.12 16.04
CA ARG A 186 -0.51 -33.86 15.53
C ARG A 186 -0.15 -35.03 16.45
N VAL A 187 -0.22 -34.80 17.76
CA VAL A 187 0.07 -35.82 18.76
C VAL A 187 -0.94 -36.97 18.65
N LEU A 188 -2.24 -36.69 18.57
CA LEU A 188 -3.27 -37.71 18.36
C LEU A 188 -3.09 -38.48 17.05
N GLN A 189 -2.78 -37.79 15.94
CA GLN A 189 -2.51 -38.44 14.67
C GLN A 189 -1.26 -39.34 14.72
N ARG A 190 -0.20 -38.89 15.43
CA ARG A 190 1.01 -39.69 15.66
C ARG A 190 0.72 -40.96 16.47
N GLU A 191 -0.17 -40.86 17.46
CA GLU A 191 -0.65 -42.01 18.25
C GLU A 191 -1.69 -42.89 17.50
N GLY A 192 -1.93 -42.61 16.21
CA GLY A 192 -2.80 -43.41 15.35
C GLY A 192 -4.30 -43.10 15.46
N TYR A 193 -4.67 -41.95 16.01
CA TYR A 193 -6.05 -41.49 16.07
C TYR A 193 -6.43 -40.69 14.81
N ILE A 194 -7.59 -41.03 14.26
CA ILE A 194 -8.30 -40.27 13.24
C ILE A 194 -9.20 -39.26 13.96
N ILE A 195 -9.20 -38.03 13.45
CA ILE A 195 -9.88 -36.89 14.05
C ILE A 195 -10.91 -36.39 13.05
N ASP A 196 -12.18 -36.65 13.35
CA ASP A 196 -13.31 -36.23 12.53
C ASP A 196 -14.04 -35.05 13.20
N ALA A 197 -14.72 -34.22 12.41
CA ALA A 197 -15.50 -33.12 12.96
C ALA A 197 -16.78 -33.65 13.63
N TYR A 198 -16.97 -33.36 14.92
CA TYR A 198 -18.19 -33.69 15.65
C TYR A 198 -19.16 -32.51 15.62
N THR A 199 -20.39 -32.77 15.18
CA THR A 199 -21.46 -31.76 15.07
C THR A 199 -22.62 -31.99 16.04
N GLY A 200 -22.52 -32.97 16.94
CA GLY A 200 -23.53 -33.22 17.97
C GLY A 200 -23.26 -32.46 19.27
N THR A 201 -24.06 -32.71 20.30
CA THR A 201 -24.01 -32.04 21.61
C THR A 201 -23.43 -32.89 22.74
N ASP A 202 -23.25 -34.19 22.50
CA ASP A 202 -22.98 -35.17 23.54
C ASP A 202 -21.50 -35.54 23.53
N TYR A 203 -20.75 -34.88 24.42
CA TYR A 203 -19.34 -35.17 24.65
C TYR A 203 -19.16 -36.39 25.55
N THR A 204 -18.10 -37.14 25.29
CA THR A 204 -17.65 -38.19 26.20
C THR A 204 -17.33 -37.55 27.54
N ALA A 205 -17.99 -38.04 28.61
CA ALA A 205 -17.78 -37.53 29.96
C ALA A 205 -16.32 -37.70 30.36
N SER A 206 -15.72 -36.60 30.85
CA SER A 206 -14.32 -36.53 31.28
C SER A 206 -14.09 -37.22 32.61
#